data_AF-A0A7X6V8V9-F1
#
_entry.id   AF-A0A7X6V8V9-F1
#
_cell.length_a   1.000
_cell.length_b   1.000
_cell.length_c   1.000
_cell.angle_alpha   90.00
_cell.angle_beta   90.00
_cell.angle_gamma   90.00
#
_symmetry.space_group_name_H-M   'P 1'
#
loop_
_entity.id
_entity.type
_entity.pdbx_description
1 polymer ?
#
loop_
_entity_poly.entity_id
_entity_poly.type
_entity_poly.pdbx_seq_one_letter_code
_entity_poly.pdbx_strand_id
1 'polypeptide(L)'
;MAKELQSLLEKIQSDGVEKANEKASAIIAEAEKKAEAKISEAERRCAELREKADADAEVFRLRSEQAVKQAARDVVLGVSQSIQQTLERVLLENVRDNLQGDFLRDFLASAIRAFADSPDATGGMEIRVSPEQAEGLSDYARSKLAGAVKDGVVIAPDSDVQSGIRVMLADGRIEHDFTDKAIMDAMSRILRPALTEIIFQ
;
A
#
# COMPACT_ATOMS: atom_id res chain seq x y z
N MET A 1 69.95 -79.21 -32.82
CA MET A 1 69.22 -78.20 -33.61
C MET A 1 67.74 -78.09 -33.24
N ALA A 2 66.94 -79.18 -33.18
CA ALA A 2 65.51 -79.09 -32.80
C ALA A 2 65.25 -78.64 -31.34
N LYS A 3 66.05 -79.13 -30.38
CA LYS A 3 65.91 -78.80 -28.94
C LYS A 3 66.18 -77.32 -28.60
N GLU A 4 67.14 -76.69 -29.27
CA GLU A 4 67.47 -75.28 -29.05
C GLU A 4 66.38 -74.37 -29.62
N LEU A 5 65.86 -74.70 -30.80
CA LEU A 5 64.75 -73.98 -31.44
C LEU A 5 63.48 -74.02 -30.58
N GLN A 6 63.21 -75.16 -29.95
CA GLN A 6 62.05 -75.37 -29.10
C GLN A 6 62.16 -74.59 -27.77
N SER A 7 63.36 -74.57 -27.16
CA SER A 7 63.61 -73.72 -25.99
C SER A 7 63.51 -72.23 -26.30
N LEU A 8 63.91 -71.81 -27.52
CA LEU A 8 63.80 -70.43 -27.96
C LEU A 8 62.34 -70.03 -28.17
N LEU A 9 61.52 -70.93 -28.72
CA LEU A 9 60.08 -70.78 -28.90
C LEU A 9 59.34 -70.66 -27.56
N GLU A 10 59.66 -71.54 -26.60
CA GLU A 10 59.10 -71.47 -25.25
C GLU A 10 59.47 -70.17 -24.54
N LYS A 11 60.71 -69.69 -24.71
CA LYS A 11 61.17 -68.44 -24.12
C LYS A 11 60.48 -67.22 -24.75
N ILE A 12 60.34 -67.21 -26.08
CA ILE A 12 59.59 -66.15 -26.79
C ILE A 12 58.11 -66.16 -26.38
N GLN A 13 57.52 -67.34 -26.20
CA GLN A 13 56.13 -67.47 -25.76
C GLN A 13 55.97 -67.00 -24.30
N SER A 14 56.89 -67.38 -23.41
CA SER A 14 56.90 -66.93 -22.02
C SER A 14 57.07 -65.41 -21.91
N ASP A 15 58.10 -64.84 -22.57
CA ASP A 15 58.35 -63.39 -22.59
C ASP A 15 57.17 -62.61 -23.20
N GLY A 16 56.49 -63.21 -24.19
CA GLY A 16 55.29 -62.65 -24.81
C GLY A 16 54.09 -62.62 -23.86
N VAL A 17 53.86 -63.71 -23.12
CA VAL A 17 52.79 -63.82 -22.10
C VAL A 17 53.06 -62.89 -20.92
N GLU A 18 54.31 -62.81 -20.46
CA GLU A 18 54.69 -61.95 -19.33
C GLU A 18 54.50 -60.47 -19.67
N LYS A 19 54.98 -60.01 -20.84
CA LYS A 19 54.73 -58.64 -21.34
C LYS A 19 53.25 -58.35 -21.59
N ALA A 20 52.47 -59.34 -22.01
CA ALA A 20 51.02 -59.17 -22.17
C ALA A 20 50.32 -59.01 -20.82
N ASN A 21 50.71 -59.79 -19.81
CA ASN A 21 50.18 -59.69 -18.45
C ASN A 21 50.56 -58.37 -17.77
N GLU A 22 51.80 -57.89 -17.96
CA GLU A 22 52.23 -56.57 -17.48
C GLU A 22 51.39 -55.45 -18.10
N LYS A 23 51.19 -55.48 -19.43
CA LYS A 23 50.34 -54.49 -20.13
C LYS A 23 48.89 -54.56 -19.69
N ALA A 24 48.32 -55.76 -19.54
CA ALA A 24 46.96 -55.94 -19.07
C ALA A 24 46.79 -55.39 -17.64
N SER A 25 47.74 -55.68 -16.75
CA SER A 25 47.74 -55.15 -15.38
C SER A 25 47.85 -53.63 -15.35
N ALA A 26 48.69 -53.04 -16.21
CA ALA A 26 48.81 -51.59 -16.34
C ALA A 26 47.50 -50.94 -16.84
N ILE A 27 46.82 -51.56 -17.82
CA ILE A 27 45.54 -51.07 -18.34
C ILE A 27 44.45 -51.13 -17.25
N ILE A 28 44.39 -52.23 -16.48
CA ILE A 28 43.42 -52.38 -15.39
C ILE A 28 43.68 -51.34 -14.31
N ALA A 29 44.93 -51.18 -13.86
CA ALA A 29 45.30 -50.18 -12.86
C ALA A 29 44.97 -48.75 -13.32
N GLU A 30 45.20 -48.43 -14.60
CA GLU A 30 44.84 -47.12 -15.15
C GLU A 30 43.31 -46.93 -15.24
N ALA A 31 42.57 -47.98 -15.58
CA ALA A 31 41.11 -47.95 -15.60
C ALA A 31 40.51 -47.77 -14.20
N GLU A 32 41.02 -48.48 -13.20
CA GLU A 32 40.63 -48.34 -11.79
C GLU A 32 40.90 -46.92 -11.29
N LYS A 33 42.09 -46.38 -11.56
CA LYS A 33 42.43 -45.00 -11.19
C LYS A 33 41.50 -43.97 -11.86
N LYS A 34 41.14 -44.17 -13.12
CA LYS A 34 40.18 -43.30 -13.83
C LYS A 34 38.76 -43.43 -13.27
N ALA A 35 38.36 -44.63 -12.87
CA ALA A 35 37.05 -44.86 -12.25
C ALA A 35 36.95 -44.17 -10.88
N GLU A 36 37.98 -44.33 -10.04
CA GLU A 36 38.05 -43.68 -8.73
C GLU A 36 38.07 -42.16 -8.85
N ALA A 37 38.84 -41.61 -9.80
CA ALA A 37 38.85 -40.17 -10.08
C ALA A 37 37.46 -39.65 -10.49
N LYS A 38 36.72 -40.39 -11.34
CA LYS A 38 35.36 -40.01 -11.75
C LYS A 38 34.36 -40.07 -10.59
N ILE A 39 34.47 -41.07 -9.73
CA ILE A 39 33.60 -41.21 -8.55
C ILE A 39 33.87 -40.05 -7.59
N SER A 40 35.15 -39.76 -7.29
CA SER A 40 35.52 -38.64 -6.41
C SER A 40 35.06 -37.28 -6.98
N GLU A 41 35.19 -37.06 -8.28
CA GLU A 41 34.68 -35.84 -8.93
C GLU A 41 33.15 -35.73 -8.82
N ALA A 42 32.44 -36.84 -9.05
CA ALA A 42 30.98 -36.88 -8.92
C ALA A 42 30.53 -36.63 -7.47
N GLU A 43 31.18 -37.23 -6.48
CA GLU A 43 30.91 -37.00 -5.05
C GLU A 43 31.14 -35.55 -4.65
N ARG A 44 32.27 -34.95 -5.09
CA ARG A 44 32.57 -33.53 -4.86
C ARG A 44 31.49 -32.64 -5.46
N ARG A 45 31.08 -32.91 -6.70
CA ARG A 45 30.02 -32.14 -7.37
C ARG A 45 28.66 -32.30 -6.69
N CYS A 46 28.34 -33.51 -6.21
CA CYS A 46 27.14 -33.76 -5.42
C CYS A 46 27.16 -33.00 -4.09
N ALA A 47 28.30 -32.93 -3.41
CA ALA A 47 28.45 -32.16 -2.18
C ALA A 47 28.27 -30.65 -2.44
N GLU A 48 28.93 -30.11 -3.48
CA GLU A 48 28.78 -28.70 -3.90
C GLU A 48 27.32 -28.36 -4.26
N LEU A 49 26.63 -29.25 -4.96
CA LEU A 49 25.22 -29.07 -5.32
C LEU A 49 24.31 -29.08 -4.10
N ARG A 50 24.56 -29.95 -3.12
CA ARG A 50 23.79 -30.01 -1.87
C ARG A 50 23.99 -28.75 -1.05
N GLU A 51 25.24 -28.33 -0.85
CA GLU A 51 25.55 -27.10 -0.12
C GLU A 51 24.88 -25.88 -0.77
N LYS A 52 24.94 -25.79 -2.10
CA LYS A 52 24.25 -24.73 -2.84
C LYS A 52 22.73 -24.80 -2.67
N ALA A 53 22.14 -26.00 -2.75
CA ALA A 53 20.70 -26.18 -2.58
C ALA A 53 20.24 -25.78 -1.17
N ASP A 54 21.01 -26.13 -0.13
CA ASP A 54 20.73 -25.76 1.25
C ASP A 54 20.83 -24.23 1.45
N ALA A 55 21.85 -23.59 0.87
CA ALA A 55 21.99 -22.14 0.90
C ALA A 55 20.84 -21.42 0.17
N ASP A 56 20.47 -21.89 -1.03
CA ASP A 56 19.36 -21.33 -1.80
C ASP A 56 18.01 -21.52 -1.07
N ALA A 57 17.81 -22.68 -0.42
CA ALA A 57 16.62 -22.96 0.38
C ALA A 57 16.49 -22.03 1.59
N GLU A 58 17.61 -21.75 2.28
CA GLU A 58 17.61 -20.84 3.43
C GLU A 58 17.32 -19.39 2.99
N VAL A 59 17.93 -18.94 1.89
CA VAL A 59 17.63 -17.63 1.30
C VAL A 59 16.15 -17.55 0.90
N PHE A 60 15.60 -18.60 0.30
CA PHE A 60 14.19 -18.67 -0.07
C PHE A 60 13.27 -18.61 1.15
N ARG A 61 13.60 -19.35 2.23
CA ARG A 61 12.84 -19.33 3.49
C ARG A 61 12.79 -17.93 4.07
N LEU A 62 13.95 -17.27 4.22
CA LEU A 62 14.04 -15.91 4.76
C LEU A 62 13.22 -14.90 3.94
N ARG A 63 13.30 -14.98 2.60
CA ARG A 63 12.50 -14.14 1.70
C ARG A 63 11.01 -14.40 1.83
N SER A 64 10.62 -15.67 1.94
CA SER A 64 9.22 -16.06 2.08
C SER A 64 8.63 -15.56 3.41
N GLU A 65 9.38 -15.65 4.51
CA GLU A 65 8.95 -15.11 5.81
C GLU A 65 8.76 -13.60 5.77
N GLN A 66 9.67 -12.87 5.11
CA GLN A 66 9.51 -11.43 4.92
C GLN A 66 8.29 -11.09 4.06
N ALA A 67 8.07 -11.83 2.97
CA ALA A 67 6.92 -11.65 2.10
C ALA A 67 5.59 -11.87 2.84
N VAL A 68 5.51 -12.91 3.68
CA VAL A 68 4.32 -13.18 4.52
C VAL A 68 4.09 -12.05 5.54
N LYS A 69 5.14 -11.57 6.20
CA LYS A 69 5.03 -10.42 7.13
C LYS A 69 4.54 -9.16 6.43
N GLN A 70 5.04 -8.89 5.22
CA GLN A 70 4.60 -7.75 4.43
C GLN A 70 3.13 -7.90 4.03
N ALA A 71 2.73 -9.07 3.51
CA ALA A 71 1.34 -9.33 3.16
C ALA A 71 0.39 -9.19 4.36
N ALA A 72 0.79 -9.65 5.55
CA ALA A 72 0.01 -9.46 6.77
C ALA A 72 -0.17 -7.97 7.10
N ARG A 73 0.89 -7.17 6.99
CA ARG A 73 0.82 -5.71 7.19
C ARG A 73 -0.11 -5.05 6.17
N ASP A 74 -0.01 -5.44 4.90
CA ASP A 74 -0.81 -4.87 3.83
C ASP A 74 -2.30 -5.18 4.03
N VAL A 75 -2.63 -6.39 4.52
CA VAL A 75 -4.01 -6.75 4.89
C VAL A 75 -4.54 -5.85 6.01
N VAL A 76 -3.76 -5.67 7.09
CA VAL A 76 -4.18 -4.79 8.21
C VAL A 76 -4.42 -3.37 7.71
N LEU A 77 -3.47 -2.80 6.96
CA LEU A 77 -3.60 -1.45 6.40
C LEU A 77 -4.80 -1.31 5.46
N GLY A 78 -5.05 -2.31 4.61
CA GLY A 78 -6.19 -2.32 3.71
C GLY A 78 -7.53 -2.33 4.46
N VAL A 79 -7.63 -3.13 5.53
CA VAL A 79 -8.80 -3.14 6.40
C VAL A 79 -8.97 -1.80 7.12
N SER A 80 -7.90 -1.23 7.68
CA SER A 80 -7.95 0.09 8.34
C SER A 80 -8.49 1.16 7.40
N GLN A 81 -7.98 1.20 6.16
CA GLN A 81 -8.40 2.17 5.15
C GLN A 81 -9.87 1.96 4.76
N SER A 82 -10.32 0.72 4.62
CA SER A 82 -11.71 0.39 4.27
C SER A 82 -12.70 0.81 5.39
N ILE A 83 -12.33 0.58 6.65
CA ILE A 83 -13.12 1.04 7.81
C ILE A 83 -13.22 2.57 7.81
N GLN A 84 -12.09 3.25 7.63
CA GLN A 84 -12.04 4.71 7.61
C GLN A 84 -12.92 5.30 6.50
N GLN A 85 -12.82 4.77 5.27
CA GLN A 85 -13.67 5.21 4.14
C GLN A 85 -15.15 4.96 4.40
N THR A 86 -15.48 3.82 5.03
CA THR A 86 -16.86 3.51 5.38
C THR A 86 -17.41 4.50 6.38
N LEU A 87 -16.62 4.83 7.41
CA LEU A 87 -17.02 5.83 8.40
C LEU A 87 -17.16 7.22 7.78
N GLU A 88 -16.18 7.67 6.99
CA GLU A 88 -16.21 8.98 6.31
C GLU A 88 -17.48 9.11 5.46
N ARG A 89 -17.86 8.06 4.73
CA ARG A 89 -19.12 8.03 3.97
C ARG A 89 -20.36 8.15 4.86
N VAL A 90 -20.43 7.35 5.93
CA VAL A 90 -21.57 7.39 6.86
C VAL A 90 -21.67 8.75 7.54
N LEU A 91 -20.53 9.32 7.96
CA LEU A 91 -20.48 10.67 8.53
C LEU A 91 -20.95 11.71 7.53
N LEU A 92 -20.47 11.67 6.28
CA LEU A 92 -20.87 12.61 5.25
C LEU A 92 -22.39 12.56 5.00
N GLU A 93 -22.96 11.36 4.89
CA GLU A 93 -24.42 11.17 4.74
C GLU A 93 -25.17 11.77 5.94
N ASN A 94 -24.78 11.42 7.17
CA ASN A 94 -25.42 11.97 8.37
C ASN A 94 -25.29 13.50 8.46
N VAL A 95 -24.12 14.05 8.15
CA VAL A 95 -23.86 15.49 8.15
C VAL A 95 -24.77 16.18 7.13
N ARG A 96 -24.86 15.65 5.90
CA ARG A 96 -25.76 16.17 4.85
C ARG A 96 -27.23 16.15 5.25
N ASP A 97 -27.69 15.06 5.85
CA ASP A 97 -29.10 14.91 6.25
C ASP A 97 -29.48 15.91 7.34
N ASN A 98 -28.52 16.28 8.19
CA ASN A 98 -28.73 17.25 9.27
C ASN A 98 -28.49 18.72 8.84
N LEU A 99 -27.62 18.99 7.87
CA LEU A 99 -27.33 20.33 7.34
C LEU A 99 -28.34 20.80 6.28
N GLN A 100 -29.62 20.62 6.56
CA GLN A 100 -30.73 21.02 5.70
C GLN A 100 -31.90 21.54 6.54
N GLY A 101 -32.97 22.01 5.88
CA GLY A 101 -34.23 22.38 6.52
C GLY A 101 -34.08 23.47 7.59
N ASP A 102 -34.72 23.27 8.74
CA ASP A 102 -34.72 24.24 9.85
C ASP A 102 -33.34 24.43 10.46
N PHE A 103 -32.56 23.35 10.60
CA PHE A 103 -31.22 23.46 11.15
C PHE A 103 -30.33 24.37 10.30
N LEU A 104 -30.40 24.24 8.97
CA LEU A 104 -29.65 25.12 8.07
C LEU A 104 -30.09 26.59 8.18
N ARG A 105 -31.40 26.85 8.36
CA ARG A 105 -31.92 28.20 8.58
C ARG A 105 -31.42 28.81 9.89
N ASP A 106 -31.43 28.04 10.96
CA ASP A 106 -30.93 28.47 12.28
C ASP A 106 -29.41 28.65 12.28
N PHE A 107 -28.71 27.76 11.58
CA PHE A 107 -27.27 27.85 11.39
C PHE A 107 -26.89 29.10 10.59
N LEU A 108 -27.58 29.36 9.49
CA LEU A 108 -27.44 30.58 8.69
C LEU A 108 -27.66 31.84 9.55
N ALA A 109 -28.73 31.88 10.33
CA ALA A 109 -29.02 33.01 11.21
C ALA A 109 -27.92 33.22 12.27
N SER A 110 -27.39 32.12 12.82
CA SER A 110 -26.30 32.16 13.80
C SER A 110 -24.99 32.62 13.19
N ALA A 111 -24.64 32.13 11.99
CA ALA A 111 -23.46 32.56 11.25
C ALA A 111 -23.53 34.06 10.92
N ILE A 112 -24.66 34.52 10.39
CA ILE A 112 -24.88 35.93 10.06
C ILE A 112 -24.66 36.82 11.29
N ARG A 113 -25.23 36.45 12.45
CA ARG A 113 -25.05 37.21 13.71
C ARG A 113 -23.60 37.17 14.21
N ALA A 114 -22.96 36.01 14.15
CA ALA A 114 -21.58 35.85 14.62
C ALA A 114 -20.59 36.70 13.81
N PHE A 115 -20.80 36.82 12.50
CA PHE A 115 -19.95 37.61 11.62
C PHE A 115 -20.39 39.07 11.47
N ALA A 116 -21.65 39.41 11.76
CA ALA A 116 -22.16 40.80 11.69
C ALA A 116 -21.37 41.79 12.56
N ASP A 117 -20.89 41.34 13.72
CA ASP A 117 -20.10 42.16 14.66
C ASP A 117 -18.58 42.09 14.39
N SER A 118 -18.16 41.32 13.36
CA SER A 118 -16.75 41.20 13.00
C SER A 118 -16.25 42.47 12.30
N PRO A 119 -15.03 42.98 12.61
CA PRO A 119 -14.40 44.06 11.85
C PRO A 119 -14.25 43.75 10.36
N ASP A 120 -14.18 42.47 10.01
CA ASP A 120 -14.01 41.99 8.64
C ASP A 120 -15.32 41.94 7.83
N ALA A 121 -16.48 42.19 8.46
CA ALA A 121 -17.75 42.32 7.78
C ALA A 121 -17.95 43.69 7.11
N THR A 122 -17.02 44.64 7.34
CA THR A 122 -16.99 45.95 6.70
C THR A 122 -16.72 45.76 5.20
N GLY A 123 -17.73 45.94 4.35
CA GLY A 123 -17.68 45.59 2.92
C GLY A 123 -18.76 44.60 2.46
N GLY A 124 -19.57 44.07 3.38
CA GLY A 124 -20.67 43.16 3.06
C GLY A 124 -20.27 41.69 3.16
N MET A 125 -21.29 40.84 3.29
CA MET A 125 -21.14 39.40 3.48
C MET A 125 -21.84 38.64 2.35
N GLU A 126 -21.11 37.75 1.70
CA GLU A 126 -21.65 36.82 0.72
C GLU A 126 -21.71 35.40 1.31
N ILE A 127 -22.84 34.74 1.21
CA ILE A 127 -23.04 33.38 1.68
C ILE A 127 -23.38 32.50 0.50
N ARG A 128 -22.54 31.51 0.27
CA ARG A 128 -22.68 30.52 -0.79
C ARG A 128 -23.34 29.26 -0.27
N VAL A 129 -24.36 28.82 -0.97
CA VAL A 129 -25.19 27.66 -0.61
C VAL A 129 -25.50 26.83 -1.85
N SER A 130 -26.09 25.65 -1.67
CA SER A 130 -26.46 24.84 -2.82
C SER A 130 -27.48 25.57 -3.71
N PRO A 131 -27.44 25.38 -5.05
CA PRO A 131 -28.34 26.09 -5.96
C PRO A 131 -29.82 25.88 -5.64
N GLU A 132 -30.16 24.70 -5.13
CA GLU A 132 -31.52 24.30 -4.74
C GLU A 132 -32.04 25.07 -3.51
N GLN A 133 -31.14 25.49 -2.62
CA GLN A 133 -31.48 26.17 -1.37
C GLN A 133 -31.34 27.69 -1.44
N ALA A 134 -30.68 28.21 -2.49
CA ALA A 134 -30.33 29.61 -2.62
C ALA A 134 -31.54 30.56 -2.55
N GLU A 135 -32.63 30.26 -3.28
CA GLU A 135 -33.84 31.09 -3.29
C GLU A 135 -34.54 31.09 -1.93
N GLY A 136 -34.81 29.90 -1.37
CA GLY A 136 -35.51 29.77 -0.08
C GLY A 136 -34.73 30.37 1.10
N LEU A 137 -33.40 30.27 1.11
CA LEU A 137 -32.55 30.90 2.13
C LEU A 137 -32.42 32.41 1.93
N SER A 138 -32.45 32.89 0.68
CA SER A 138 -32.51 34.33 0.37
C SER A 138 -33.77 34.98 0.94
N ASP A 139 -34.93 34.35 0.73
CA ASP A 139 -36.20 34.83 1.26
C ASP A 139 -36.27 34.77 2.79
N TYR A 140 -35.71 33.70 3.38
CA TYR A 140 -35.58 33.59 4.82
C TYR A 140 -34.69 34.71 5.40
N ALA A 141 -33.52 34.97 4.81
CA ALA A 141 -32.62 36.01 5.26
C ALA A 141 -33.25 37.41 5.11
N ARG A 142 -33.93 37.70 4.00
CA ARG A 142 -34.66 38.96 3.79
C ARG A 142 -35.79 39.15 4.80
N SER A 143 -36.53 38.10 5.14
CA SER A 143 -37.68 38.21 6.05
C SER A 143 -37.31 38.25 7.54
N LYS A 144 -36.23 37.55 7.95
CA LYS A 144 -35.86 37.38 9.37
C LYS A 144 -34.58 38.11 9.79
N LEU A 145 -33.71 38.46 8.83
CA LEU A 145 -32.35 38.94 9.11
C LEU A 145 -32.01 40.25 8.39
N ALA A 146 -32.97 40.92 7.73
CA ALA A 146 -32.75 42.17 7.00
C ALA A 146 -32.15 43.33 7.81
N GLY A 147 -32.22 43.28 9.15
CA GLY A 147 -31.61 44.29 10.03
C GLY A 147 -30.32 43.85 10.72
N ALA A 148 -29.84 42.63 10.46
CA ALA A 148 -28.71 42.05 11.20
C ALA A 148 -27.33 42.52 10.69
N VAL A 149 -27.23 43.02 9.46
CA VAL A 149 -25.94 43.40 8.84
C VAL A 149 -26.06 44.79 8.22
N LYS A 150 -25.15 45.70 8.59
CA LYS A 150 -25.14 47.10 8.14
C LYS A 150 -24.94 47.26 6.64
N ASP A 151 -24.07 46.44 6.04
CA ASP A 151 -23.69 46.53 4.63
C ASP A 151 -24.45 45.52 3.74
N GLY A 152 -25.41 44.80 4.31
CA GLY A 152 -26.23 43.79 3.62
C GLY A 152 -25.60 42.40 3.55
N VAL A 153 -26.45 41.41 3.24
CA VAL A 153 -26.08 40.00 3.04
C VAL A 153 -26.53 39.57 1.65
N VAL A 154 -25.62 39.00 0.87
CA VAL A 154 -25.92 38.41 -0.44
C VAL A 154 -25.86 36.90 -0.29
N ILE A 155 -26.91 36.20 -0.70
CA ILE A 155 -26.90 34.73 -0.78
C ILE A 155 -26.77 34.36 -2.26
N ALA A 156 -25.76 33.56 -2.59
CA ALA A 156 -25.43 33.15 -3.95
C ALA A 156 -25.40 31.62 -4.08
N PRO A 157 -25.84 31.06 -5.23
CA PRO A 157 -25.71 29.64 -5.50
C PRO A 157 -24.25 29.27 -5.79
N ASP A 158 -23.79 28.14 -5.26
CA ASP A 158 -22.48 27.55 -5.52
C ASP A 158 -22.64 26.04 -5.77
N SER A 159 -22.27 25.59 -6.97
CA SER A 159 -22.41 24.19 -7.39
C SER A 159 -21.50 23.23 -6.62
N ASP A 160 -20.42 23.73 -6.01
CA ASP A 160 -19.52 22.92 -5.22
C ASP A 160 -20.08 22.64 -3.82
N VAL A 161 -21.10 23.40 -3.40
CA VAL A 161 -21.82 23.23 -2.14
C VAL A 161 -23.03 22.33 -2.34
N GLN A 162 -23.02 21.15 -1.71
CA GLN A 162 -24.15 20.23 -1.71
C GLN A 162 -25.09 20.50 -0.53
N SER A 163 -24.53 20.76 0.65
CA SER A 163 -25.26 21.06 1.88
C SER A 163 -24.37 21.88 2.82
N GLY A 164 -24.98 22.73 3.65
CA GLY A 164 -24.29 23.70 4.49
C GLY A 164 -24.11 25.06 3.82
N ILE A 165 -23.17 25.86 4.34
CA ILE A 165 -22.93 27.23 3.88
C ILE A 165 -21.43 27.52 3.81
N ARG A 166 -21.03 28.39 2.88
CA ARG A 166 -19.70 29.02 2.85
C ARG A 166 -19.89 30.52 3.00
N VAL A 167 -19.18 31.13 3.95
CA VAL A 167 -19.29 32.55 4.26
C VAL A 167 -18.04 33.26 3.74
N MET A 168 -18.26 34.27 2.89
CA MET A 168 -17.22 35.12 2.30
C MET A 168 -17.34 36.53 2.91
N LEU A 169 -16.22 37.03 3.44
CA LEU A 169 -16.11 38.35 4.07
C LEU A 169 -14.99 39.18 3.43
N ALA A 170 -14.93 40.47 3.76
CA ALA A 170 -13.90 41.41 3.30
C ALA A 170 -13.71 41.40 1.76
N ASP A 171 -14.80 41.53 1.00
CA ASP A 171 -14.83 41.46 -0.47
C ASP A 171 -14.33 40.11 -1.03
N GLY A 172 -14.61 39.02 -0.31
CA GLY A 172 -14.22 37.67 -0.72
C GLY A 172 -12.77 37.30 -0.36
N ARG A 173 -12.08 38.09 0.48
CA ARG A 173 -10.71 37.79 0.92
C ARG A 173 -10.65 36.78 2.07
N ILE A 174 -11.72 36.65 2.84
CA ILE A 174 -11.81 35.71 3.96
C ILE A 174 -12.94 34.74 3.68
N GLU A 175 -12.62 33.45 3.74
CA GLU A 175 -13.55 32.35 3.52
C GLU A 175 -13.67 31.51 4.80
N HIS A 176 -14.90 31.30 5.24
CA HIS A 176 -15.25 30.32 6.26
C HIS A 176 -16.13 29.23 5.64
N ASP A 177 -15.58 28.03 5.52
CA ASP A 177 -16.26 26.88 4.93
C ASP A 177 -16.95 26.04 6.02
N PHE A 178 -18.28 26.02 5.98
CA PHE A 178 -19.14 25.18 6.82
C PHE A 178 -20.00 24.24 5.96
N THR A 179 -19.45 23.78 4.84
CA THR A 179 -20.07 22.75 4.01
C THR A 179 -20.06 21.39 4.70
N ASP A 180 -20.93 20.50 4.22
CA ASP A 180 -20.95 19.08 4.57
C ASP A 180 -19.56 18.44 4.55
N LYS A 181 -18.76 18.72 3.51
CA LYS A 181 -17.39 18.22 3.37
C LYS A 181 -16.46 18.79 4.45
N ALA A 182 -16.47 20.10 4.66
CA ALA A 182 -15.60 20.75 5.64
C ALA A 182 -15.89 20.25 7.08
N ILE A 183 -17.17 20.07 7.42
CA ILE A 183 -17.59 19.56 8.71
C ILE A 183 -17.20 18.09 8.86
N MET A 184 -17.45 17.26 7.83
CA MET A 184 -17.02 15.87 7.81
C MET A 184 -15.50 15.73 7.97
N ASP A 185 -14.70 16.57 7.30
CA ASP A 185 -13.23 16.56 7.41
C ASP A 185 -12.76 16.97 8.82
N ALA A 186 -13.43 17.94 9.44
CA ALA A 186 -13.14 18.34 10.82
C ALA A 186 -13.47 17.20 11.80
N MET A 187 -14.65 16.58 11.67
CA MET A 187 -15.05 15.44 12.50
C MET A 187 -14.13 14.25 12.30
N SER A 188 -13.77 13.94 11.06
CA SER A 188 -12.86 12.84 10.72
C SER A 188 -11.50 13.03 11.37
N ARG A 189 -10.97 14.25 11.42
CA ARG A 189 -9.70 14.53 12.13
C ARG A 189 -9.76 14.21 13.63
N ILE A 190 -10.91 14.42 14.27
CA ILE A 190 -11.13 14.11 15.68
C ILE A 190 -11.29 12.59 15.90
N LEU A 191 -11.95 11.90 14.97
CA LEU A 191 -12.27 10.47 15.09
C LEU A 191 -11.13 9.54 14.67
N ARG A 192 -10.24 9.99 13.78
CA ARG A 192 -9.07 9.22 13.29
C ARG A 192 -8.21 8.62 14.41
N PRO A 193 -7.79 9.37 15.47
CA PRO A 193 -7.02 8.79 16.57
C PRO A 193 -7.75 7.64 17.27
N ALA A 194 -9.04 7.82 17.60
CA ALA A 194 -9.83 6.80 18.29
C ALA A 194 -10.01 5.53 17.44
N LEU A 195 -10.20 5.68 16.12
CA LEU A 195 -10.26 4.53 15.20
C LEU A 195 -8.93 3.78 15.12
N THR A 196 -7.83 4.52 15.09
CA THR A 196 -6.49 3.94 15.05
C THR A 196 -6.23 3.09 16.29
N GLU A 197 -6.63 3.55 17.47
CA GLU A 197 -6.53 2.76 18.71
C GLU A 197 -7.35 1.47 18.67
N ILE A 198 -8.54 1.48 18.09
CA ILE A 198 -9.39 0.28 17.98
C ILE A 198 -8.81 -0.73 16.97
N ILE A 199 -8.24 -0.25 15.86
CA ILE A 199 -7.80 -1.10 14.76
C ILE A 199 -6.40 -1.70 14.99
N PHE A 200 -5.51 -0.96 15.66
CA PHE A 200 -4.11 -1.38 15.91
C PHE A 200 -3.85 -1.80 17.36
N GLN A 201 -4.91 -2.17 18.09
CA GLN A 201 -4.83 -2.83 19.39
C GLN A 201 -4.34 -4.29 19.30
#